data_AF-A0A7T2PD39-F1
#
_entry.id   AF-A0A7T2PD39-F1
#
_cell.length_a   1.000
_cell.length_b   1.000
_cell.length_c   1.000
_cell.angle_alpha   90.00
_cell.angle_beta   90.00
_cell.angle_gamma   90.00
#
_symmetry.space_group_name_H-M   'P 1'
#
loop_
_entity.id
_entity.type
_entity.pdbx_description
1 polymer ?
#
loop_
_entity_poly.entity_id
_entity_poly.type
_entity_poly.pdbx_seq_one_letter_code
_entity_poly.pdbx_strand_id
1 'polypeptide(L)'
;MKKQSGFTLIELMIVVAIVAILAAVALPAYQSYTLKAKATELTTAMGQVKTELEICSQTSTLPCSASGAASTYVTSVAGSITSAGTATVTGTGTAAINNMVCSLSGTRDANNGKVSWGSISGANCS
;
A
#
# COMPACT_ATOMS: atom_id res chain seq x y z
N MET A 1 -20.97 50.78 30.96
CA MET A 1 -21.13 50.14 29.63
C MET A 1 -19.85 49.38 29.31
N LYS A 2 -19.88 48.05 29.19
CA LYS A 2 -18.69 47.28 28.82
C LYS A 2 -18.43 47.50 27.32
N LYS A 3 -17.26 48.02 26.94
CA LYS A 3 -16.87 48.12 25.53
C LYS A 3 -16.79 46.70 24.96
N GLN A 4 -17.62 46.40 23.97
CA GLN A 4 -17.54 45.17 23.21
C GLN A 4 -16.34 45.29 22.26
N SER A 5 -15.22 44.65 22.63
CA SER A 5 -14.06 44.52 21.74
C SER A 5 -14.38 43.45 20.70
N GLY A 6 -14.76 43.88 19.50
CA GLY A 6 -14.90 42.99 18.34
C GLY A 6 -13.54 42.74 17.67
N PHE A 7 -13.40 41.59 17.02
CA PHE A 7 -12.28 41.30 16.13
C PHE A 7 -12.23 42.29 14.96
N THR A 8 -11.03 42.73 14.58
CA THR A 8 -10.83 43.58 13.41
C THR A 8 -10.85 42.75 12.13
N LEU A 9 -11.29 43.36 11.02
CA LEU A 9 -11.22 42.73 9.70
C LEU A 9 -9.77 42.39 9.30
N ILE A 10 -8.81 43.21 9.76
CA ILE A 10 -7.38 42.99 9.50
C ILE A 10 -6.89 41.73 10.20
N GLU A 11 -7.26 41.50 11.47
CA GLU A 11 -6.91 40.28 12.19
C GLU A 11 -7.47 39.04 11.49
N LEU A 12 -8.72 39.11 11.03
CA LEU A 12 -9.36 38.00 10.33
C LEU A 12 -8.68 37.70 8.99
N MET A 13 -8.30 38.73 8.23
CA MET A 13 -7.57 38.57 6.97
C MET A 13 -6.21 37.90 7.15
N ILE A 14 -5.46 38.24 8.20
CA ILE A 14 -4.16 37.63 8.48
C ILE A 14 -4.33 36.15 8.85
N VAL A 15 -5.32 35.82 9.68
CA VAL A 15 -5.60 34.42 10.06
C VAL A 15 -5.94 33.58 8.84
N VAL A 16 -6.80 34.08 7.94
CA VAL A 16 -7.17 33.37 6.71
C VAL A 16 -5.95 33.17 5.81
N ALA A 17 -5.07 34.17 5.68
CA ALA A 17 -3.85 34.05 4.89
C ALA A 17 -2.92 32.95 5.42
N ILE A 18 -2.72 32.86 6.74
CA ILE A 18 -1.89 31.81 7.34
C ILE A 18 -2.52 30.42 7.15
N VAL A 19 -3.84 30.29 7.38
CA VAL A 19 -4.55 29.02 7.17
C VAL A 19 -4.47 28.57 5.71
N ALA A 20 -4.57 29.50 4.75
CA ALA A 20 -4.45 29.17 3.32
C ALA A 20 -3.06 28.59 2.98
N ILE A 21 -1.99 29.16 3.51
CA ILE A 21 -0.61 28.66 3.29
C ILE A 21 -0.44 27.26 3.92
N LEU A 22 -0.89 27.08 5.17
CA LEU A 22 -0.80 25.79 5.85
C LEU A 22 -1.63 24.71 5.14
N ALA A 23 -2.84 25.04 4.69
CA ALA A 23 -3.72 24.12 3.98
C ALA A 23 -3.11 23.65 2.65
N ALA A 24 -2.43 24.55 1.92
CA ALA A 24 -1.79 24.23 0.65
C ALA A 24 -0.71 23.14 0.78
N VAL A 25 0.02 23.10 1.91
CA VAL A 25 1.05 22.09 2.18
C VAL A 25 0.45 20.85 2.86
N ALA A 26 -0.48 21.04 3.80
CA ALA A 26 -1.03 19.96 4.61
C ALA A 26 -1.96 19.03 3.83
N LEU A 27 -2.77 19.55 2.90
CA LEU A 27 -3.74 18.77 2.16
C LEU A 27 -3.13 17.66 1.28
N PRO A 28 -2.13 17.93 0.41
CA PRO A 28 -1.51 16.87 -0.40
C PRO A 28 -0.77 15.84 0.46
N ALA A 29 -0.16 16.27 1.57
CA ALA A 29 0.46 15.37 2.51
C ALA A 29 -0.57 14.43 3.16
N TYR A 30 -1.70 14.97 3.66
CA TYR A 30 -2.78 14.19 4.27
C TYR A 30 -3.39 13.17 3.29
N GLN A 31 -3.60 13.56 2.03
CA GLN A 31 -4.05 12.65 0.98
C GLN A 31 -3.07 11.47 0.77
N SER A 32 -1.77 11.75 0.73
CA SER A 32 -0.75 10.71 0.59
C SER A 32 -0.70 9.78 1.80
N TYR A 33 -0.82 10.31 3.02
CA TYR A 33 -0.86 9.50 4.25
C TYR A 33 -2.08 8.59 4.31
N THR A 34 -3.26 9.10 3.98
CA THR A 34 -4.49 8.29 3.97
C THR A 34 -4.45 7.20 2.90
N LEU A 35 -3.85 7.46 1.74
CA LEU A 35 -3.62 6.44 0.71
C LEU A 35 -2.68 5.33 1.19
N LYS A 36 -1.54 5.68 1.80
CA LYS A 36 -0.61 4.69 2.36
C LYS A 36 -1.23 3.86 3.48
N ALA A 37 -1.99 4.50 4.36
CA ALA A 37 -2.71 3.80 5.43
C ALA A 37 -3.65 2.72 4.86
N LYS A 38 -4.42 3.06 3.82
CA LYS A 38 -5.29 2.10 3.12
C LYS A 38 -4.51 1.04 2.34
N ALA A 39 -3.37 1.40 1.75
CA ALA A 39 -2.50 0.45 1.04
C ALA A 39 -1.90 -0.64 1.93
N THR A 40 -1.85 -0.41 3.26
CA THR A 40 -1.45 -1.45 4.25
C THR A 40 -2.32 -2.71 4.16
N GLU A 41 -3.61 -2.57 3.81
CA GLU A 41 -4.49 -3.73 3.64
C GLU A 41 -4.05 -4.58 2.43
N LEU A 42 -3.66 -3.92 1.35
CA LEU A 42 -3.14 -4.57 0.15
C LEU A 42 -1.82 -5.30 0.43
N THR A 43 -0.88 -4.67 1.13
CA THR A 43 0.41 -5.31 1.47
C THR A 43 0.22 -6.46 2.46
N THR A 44 -0.75 -6.36 3.37
CA THR A 44 -1.12 -7.46 4.28
C THR A 44 -1.69 -8.65 3.51
N ALA A 45 -2.62 -8.41 2.57
CA ALA A 45 -3.16 -9.46 1.70
C ALA A 45 -2.07 -10.12 0.84
N MET A 46 -1.11 -9.35 0.34
CA MET A 46 0.09 -9.88 -0.34
C MET A 46 0.96 -10.73 0.58
N GLY A 47 1.09 -10.37 1.87
CA GLY A 47 1.82 -11.14 2.87
C GLY A 47 1.24 -12.54 3.12
N GLN A 48 -0.09 -12.67 3.04
CA GLN A 48 -0.77 -13.97 3.14
C GLN A 48 -0.41 -14.87 1.96
N VAL A 49 -0.58 -14.36 0.73
CA VAL A 49 -0.23 -15.09 -0.51
C VAL A 49 1.24 -15.46 -0.55
N LYS A 50 2.13 -14.56 -0.11
CA LYS A 50 3.57 -14.83 0.05
C LYS A 50 3.80 -16.06 0.94
N THR A 51 3.15 -16.12 2.09
CA THR A 51 3.31 -17.21 3.05
C THR A 51 2.82 -18.54 2.48
N GLU A 52 1.68 -18.53 1.78
CA GLU A 52 1.14 -19.72 1.10
C GLU A 52 2.11 -20.24 0.03
N LEU A 53 2.71 -19.36 -0.75
CA LEU A 53 3.73 -19.73 -1.74
C LEU A 53 4.98 -20.28 -1.10
N GLU A 54 5.44 -19.73 0.03
CA GLU A 54 6.58 -20.26 0.78
C GLU A 54 6.32 -21.68 1.29
N ILE A 55 5.12 -21.95 1.80
CA ILE A 55 4.72 -23.29 2.25
C ILE A 55 4.66 -24.24 1.05
N CYS A 56 4.00 -23.85 -0.04
CA CYS A 56 3.89 -24.68 -1.24
C CYS A 56 5.28 -25.00 -1.82
N SER A 57 6.18 -24.02 -1.88
CA SER A 57 7.53 -24.18 -2.44
C SER A 57 8.42 -25.18 -1.71
N GLN A 58 8.11 -25.46 -0.44
CA GLN A 58 8.82 -26.39 0.45
C GLN A 58 8.14 -27.76 0.55
N THR A 59 6.82 -27.82 0.39
CA THR A 59 6.03 -29.04 0.64
C THR A 59 5.51 -29.72 -0.61
N SER A 60 5.45 -29.01 -1.74
CA SER A 60 4.84 -29.46 -2.99
C SER A 60 5.80 -29.37 -4.17
N THR A 61 5.44 -30.02 -5.27
CA THR A 61 6.11 -29.85 -6.55
C THR A 61 5.60 -28.60 -7.25
N LEU A 62 6.48 -27.93 -8.00
CA LEU A 62 6.11 -26.75 -8.78
C LEU A 62 5.20 -27.14 -9.96
N PRO A 63 4.33 -26.24 -10.44
CA PRO A 63 4.18 -24.84 -10.04
C PRO A 63 3.32 -24.66 -8.77
N CYS A 64 3.62 -23.59 -8.02
CA CYS A 64 2.80 -23.12 -6.91
C CYS A 64 2.08 -21.84 -7.30
N SER A 65 0.80 -21.72 -6.97
CA SER A 65 0.02 -20.51 -7.16
C SER A 65 -0.91 -20.29 -5.99
N ALA A 66 -1.07 -19.03 -5.60
CA ALA A 66 -1.93 -18.61 -4.50
C ALA A 66 -2.62 -17.29 -4.86
N SER A 67 -3.80 -17.07 -4.31
CA SER A 67 -4.59 -15.86 -4.57
C SER A 67 -5.21 -15.35 -3.28
N GLY A 68 -5.14 -14.04 -3.07
CA GLY A 68 -5.77 -13.38 -1.94
C GLY A 68 -7.19 -12.94 -2.27
N ALA A 69 -8.04 -12.88 -1.25
CA ALA A 69 -9.41 -12.40 -1.38
C ALA A 69 -9.47 -10.89 -1.67
N ALA A 70 -10.51 -10.48 -2.40
CA ALA A 70 -10.85 -9.07 -2.56
C ALA A 70 -11.38 -8.50 -1.25
N SER A 71 -11.22 -7.19 -1.07
CA SER A 71 -11.65 -6.45 0.11
C SER A 71 -12.01 -5.01 -0.25
N THR A 72 -12.21 -4.14 0.75
CA THR A 72 -12.54 -2.72 0.55
C THR A 72 -11.50 -1.99 -0.31
N TYR A 73 -10.21 -2.26 -0.07
CA TYR A 73 -9.10 -1.60 -0.77
C TYR A 73 -8.33 -2.53 -1.70
N VAL A 74 -8.65 -3.83 -1.71
CA VAL A 74 -7.98 -4.85 -2.53
C VAL A 74 -8.93 -5.37 -3.61
N THR A 75 -8.55 -5.21 -4.87
CA THR A 75 -9.28 -5.80 -6.00
C THR A 75 -8.89 -7.27 -6.19
N SER A 76 -7.59 -7.56 -6.16
CA SER A 76 -7.07 -8.92 -6.28
C SER A 76 -5.64 -9.00 -5.78
N VAL A 77 -5.26 -10.19 -5.33
CA VAL A 77 -3.85 -10.55 -5.13
C VAL A 77 -3.63 -11.90 -5.79
N ALA A 78 -2.58 -12.01 -6.59
CA ALA A 78 -2.20 -13.25 -7.22
C ALA A 78 -0.70 -13.45 -7.08
N GLY A 79 -0.29 -14.66 -6.76
CA GLY A 79 1.12 -15.02 -6.67
C GLY A 79 1.39 -16.37 -7.30
N SER A 80 2.59 -16.52 -7.84
CA SER A 80 3.02 -17.76 -8.47
C SER A 80 4.53 -18.00 -8.35
N ILE A 81 4.88 -19.28 -8.34
CA ILE A 81 6.22 -19.81 -8.49
C ILE A 81 6.14 -20.88 -9.56
N THR A 82 6.60 -20.58 -10.77
CA THR A 82 6.48 -21.46 -11.93
C THR A 82 7.67 -22.41 -12.10
N SER A 83 8.86 -21.99 -11.64
CA SER A 83 10.10 -22.75 -11.76
C SER A 83 11.10 -22.35 -10.67
N ALA A 84 12.23 -23.06 -10.59
CA ALA A 84 13.37 -22.56 -9.85
C ALA A 84 13.75 -21.15 -10.36
N GLY A 85 14.06 -20.24 -9.44
CA GLY A 85 14.55 -18.89 -9.78
C GLY A 85 13.51 -17.76 -9.84
N THR A 86 12.20 -18.02 -9.94
CA THR A 86 11.21 -16.92 -10.06
C THR A 86 9.98 -17.14 -9.18
N ALA A 87 9.79 -16.23 -8.23
CA ALA A 87 8.60 -16.10 -7.41
C ALA A 87 8.03 -14.69 -7.54
N THR A 88 6.72 -14.56 -7.74
CA THR A 88 6.06 -13.26 -7.88
C THR A 88 4.77 -13.23 -7.08
N VAL A 89 4.46 -12.08 -6.50
CA VAL A 89 3.16 -11.75 -5.92
C VAL A 89 2.79 -10.35 -6.42
N THR A 90 1.61 -10.21 -7.00
CA THR A 90 1.07 -8.94 -7.47
C THR A 90 -0.27 -8.68 -6.80
N GLY A 91 -0.37 -7.54 -6.13
CA GLY A 91 -1.60 -7.03 -5.56
C GLY A 91 -2.10 -5.83 -6.36
N THR A 92 -3.39 -5.79 -6.64
CA THR A 92 -4.07 -4.67 -7.30
C THR A 92 -5.10 -4.08 -6.36
N GLY A 93 -5.00 -2.77 -6.13
CA GLY A 93 -5.90 -1.99 -5.31
C GLY A 93 -7.21 -1.62 -6.01
N THR A 94 -8.20 -1.18 -5.24
CA THR A 94 -9.45 -0.61 -5.79
C THR A 94 -9.24 0.85 -6.22
N ALA A 95 -10.25 1.44 -6.87
CA ALA A 95 -10.24 2.86 -7.23
C ALA A 95 -10.12 3.78 -6.00
N ALA A 96 -10.54 3.32 -4.81
CA ALA A 96 -10.41 4.07 -3.56
C ALA A 96 -8.95 4.29 -3.11
N ILE A 97 -8.01 3.53 -3.69
CA ILE A 97 -6.56 3.72 -3.55
C ILE A 97 -5.88 3.94 -4.90
N ASN A 98 -6.57 4.59 -5.84
CA ASN A 98 -6.07 4.95 -7.18
C ASN A 98 -5.60 3.77 -8.03
N ASN A 99 -6.26 2.60 -7.91
CA ASN A 99 -5.93 1.40 -8.69
C ASN A 99 -4.44 1.00 -8.58
N MET A 100 -3.84 1.26 -7.42
CA MET A 100 -2.43 1.02 -7.15
C MET A 100 -2.07 -0.45 -7.40
N VAL A 101 -0.91 -0.69 -8.02
CA VAL A 101 -0.37 -2.03 -8.22
C VAL A 101 0.92 -2.16 -7.42
N CYS A 102 0.94 -3.14 -6.54
CA CYS A 102 2.10 -3.50 -5.73
C CYS A 102 2.61 -4.87 -6.18
N SER A 103 3.91 -4.98 -6.41
CA SER A 103 4.53 -6.25 -6.80
C SER A 103 5.66 -6.60 -5.85
N LEU A 104 5.76 -7.88 -5.53
CA LEU A 104 6.82 -8.47 -4.75
C LEU A 104 7.45 -9.57 -5.60
N SER A 105 8.74 -9.44 -5.87
CA SER A 105 9.51 -10.45 -6.57
C SER A 105 10.45 -11.17 -5.62
N GLY A 106 10.71 -12.44 -5.90
CA GLY A 106 11.61 -13.28 -5.14
C GLY A 106 12.26 -14.34 -6.02
N THR A 107 13.31 -14.94 -5.48
CA THR A 107 14.04 -16.04 -6.12
C THR A 107 13.87 -17.29 -5.28
N ARG A 108 13.39 -18.37 -5.88
CA ARG A 108 13.33 -19.70 -5.24
C ARG A 108 14.63 -20.45 -5.49
N ASP A 109 15.25 -20.94 -4.42
CA ASP A 109 16.37 -21.87 -4.47
C ASP A 109 15.88 -23.27 -4.87
N ALA A 110 16.49 -23.85 -5.90
CA ALA A 110 16.10 -25.15 -6.44
C ALA A 110 16.33 -26.31 -5.46
N ASN A 111 17.30 -26.17 -4.55
CA ASN A 111 17.80 -27.28 -3.73
C ASN A 111 17.01 -27.46 -2.44
N ASN A 112 16.62 -26.35 -1.81
CA ASN A 112 15.95 -26.36 -0.49
C ASN A 112 14.52 -25.77 -0.56
N GLY A 113 14.07 -25.31 -1.72
CA GLY A 113 12.75 -24.72 -1.91
C GLY A 113 12.54 -23.36 -1.25
N LYS A 114 13.54 -22.81 -0.55
CA LYS A 114 13.46 -21.51 0.11
C LYS A 114 13.26 -20.40 -0.92
N VAL A 115 12.32 -19.51 -0.63
CA VAL A 115 12.09 -18.30 -1.43
C VAL A 115 12.74 -17.11 -0.73
N SER A 116 13.64 -16.42 -1.43
CA SER A 116 14.21 -15.15 -0.99
C SER A 116 13.46 -14.01 -1.66
N TRP A 117 12.71 -13.24 -0.88
CA TRP A 117 11.93 -12.11 -1.38
C TRP A 117 12.72 -10.81 -1.35
N GLY A 118 12.54 -9.99 -2.37
CA GLY A 118 13.02 -8.61 -2.41
C GLY A 118 12.09 -7.65 -1.66
N SER A 119 12.27 -6.36 -1.91
CA SER A 119 11.33 -5.33 -1.43
C SER A 119 10.07 -5.30 -2.28
N ILE A 120 8.95 -4.89 -1.66
CA ILE A 120 7.75 -4.54 -2.42
C ILE A 120 8.06 -3.32 -3.29
N SER A 121 7.61 -3.35 -4.53
CA SER A 121 7.72 -2.25 -5.49
C SER A 121 6.33 -1.79 -5.93
N GLY A 122 6.21 -0.50 -6.25
CA GLY A 122 4.96 0.13 -6.66
C GLY A 122 4.74 1.48 -5.99
N ALA A 123 4.02 2.37 -6.65
CA ALA A 123 3.78 3.73 -6.16
C ALA A 123 2.89 3.69 -4.90
N ASN A 124 3.41 4.16 -3.76
CA ASN A 124 2.72 4.18 -2.45
C ASN A 124 2.46 2.81 -1.82
N CYS A 125 3.17 1.77 -2.26
CA CYS A 125 3.15 0.42 -1.67
C CYS A 125 4.05 0.29 -0.42
N SER A 126 4.71 1.38 -0.02
CA SER A 126 5.66 1.49 1.10
C SER A 126 5.37 2.69 1.99
#